data_AF-A0A834DHP7-F1
#
_entry.id   AF-A0A834DHP7-F1
#
_cell.length_a   1.000
_cell.length_b   1.000
_cell.length_c   1.000
_cell.angle_alpha   90.00
_cell.angle_beta   90.00
_cell.angle_gamma   90.00
#
_symmetry.space_group_name_H-M   'P 1'
#
loop_
_entity.id
_entity.type
_entity.pdbx_description
1 polymer ?
#
loop_
_entity_poly.entity_id
_entity_poly.type
_entity_poly.pdbx_seq_one_letter_code
_entity_poly.pdbx_strand_id
1 'polypeptide(L)'
;MAVHTCTGYNDHYMYLNQGQQTIPNGLGMGGQHNYFGLWIDVDFGKGHSKAKPTCTTYNSPQLSAQEDFRFEKMEVWAVGDPPQTESAASKKSVLDSNPEAQVVLLMSGHTRHSDGLREVPDQE
;
A
#
# COMPACT_ATOMS: atom_id res chain seq x y z
N MET A 1 -14.45 -7.71 -22.87
CA MET A 1 -13.82 -6.91 -21.81
C MET A 1 -14.15 -5.46 -22.10
N ALA A 2 -14.78 -4.74 -21.17
CA ALA A 2 -15.19 -3.35 -21.35
C ALA A 2 -14.39 -2.46 -20.40
N VAL A 3 -14.07 -1.25 -20.85
CA VAL A 3 -13.37 -0.22 -20.06
C VAL A 3 -14.33 0.95 -19.88
N HIS A 4 -14.54 1.36 -18.63
CA HIS A 4 -15.45 2.44 -18.26
C HIS A 4 -14.64 3.63 -17.72
N THR A 5 -14.54 4.69 -18.51
CA THR A 5 -13.81 5.91 -18.14
C THR A 5 -14.68 6.84 -17.31
N CYS A 6 -14.06 7.81 -16.63
CA CYS A 6 -14.81 8.81 -15.87
C CYS A 6 -15.80 9.59 -16.76
N THR A 7 -16.96 9.91 -16.20
CA THR A 7 -18.01 10.68 -16.90
C THR A 7 -17.82 12.19 -16.76
N GLY A 8 -17.03 12.63 -15.76
CA GLY A 8 -16.90 14.04 -15.38
C GLY A 8 -18.10 14.58 -14.60
N TYR A 9 -19.10 13.76 -14.27
CA TYR A 9 -20.28 14.18 -13.53
C TYR A 9 -19.98 14.51 -12.06
N ASN A 10 -19.04 13.79 -11.46
CA ASN A 10 -18.57 14.01 -10.10
C ASN A 10 -17.07 13.66 -9.98
N ASP A 11 -16.50 13.94 -8.83
CA ASP A 11 -15.10 13.70 -8.45
C ASP A 11 -14.93 12.53 -7.47
N HIS A 12 -15.94 11.68 -7.30
CA HIS A 12 -15.93 10.53 -6.39
C HIS A 12 -15.18 9.32 -6.96
N TYR A 13 -13.94 9.54 -7.42
CA TYR A 13 -13.17 8.52 -8.14
C TYR A 13 -12.73 7.36 -7.23
N MET A 14 -12.14 7.68 -6.10
CA MET A 14 -11.53 6.69 -5.22
C MET A 14 -11.81 7.02 -3.76
N TYR A 15 -12.08 5.98 -3.00
CA TYR A 15 -12.12 5.99 -1.56
C TYR A 15 -11.11 4.96 -1.07
N LEU A 16 -10.25 5.34 -0.13
CA LEU A 16 -9.34 4.41 0.54
C LEU A 16 -9.25 4.78 2.00
N ASN A 17 -9.49 3.82 2.87
CA ASN A 17 -9.46 4.04 4.30
C ASN A 17 -9.05 2.79 5.07
N GLN A 18 -8.35 3.00 6.19
CA GLN A 18 -7.86 1.92 7.06
C GLN A 18 -7.77 2.40 8.52
N GLY A 19 -8.05 1.50 9.46
CA GLY A 19 -7.88 1.74 10.90
C GLY A 19 -8.92 2.67 11.54
N GLN A 20 -10.00 3.02 10.84
CA GLN A 20 -11.06 3.86 11.38
C GLN A 20 -12.16 3.03 12.07
N GLN A 21 -12.78 3.58 13.11
CA GLN A 21 -13.88 2.90 13.83
C GLN A 21 -15.26 3.27 13.30
N THR A 22 -15.43 4.49 12.78
CA THR A 22 -16.74 5.08 12.48
C THR A 22 -17.03 5.16 10.98
N ILE A 23 -16.03 4.92 10.13
CA ILE A 23 -16.13 5.03 8.67
C ILE A 23 -15.60 3.72 8.06
N PRO A 24 -16.20 3.20 6.97
CA PRO A 24 -15.78 1.92 6.38
C PRO A 24 -14.28 1.86 6.08
N ASN A 25 -13.66 0.72 6.35
CA ASN A 25 -12.27 0.48 5.95
C ASN A 25 -12.28 -0.40 4.71
N GLY A 26 -11.44 -0.07 3.74
CA GLY A 26 -11.43 -0.72 2.44
C GLY A 26 -11.14 0.25 1.31
N LEU A 27 -11.34 -0.22 0.09
CA LEU A 27 -11.13 0.53 -1.15
C LEU A 27 -12.43 0.58 -1.93
N GLY A 28 -12.89 1.79 -2.25
CA GLY A 28 -14.03 2.05 -3.12
C GLY A 28 -13.60 2.74 -4.39
N MET A 29 -14.20 2.39 -5.53
CA MET A 29 -14.04 3.10 -6.78
C MET A 29 -15.40 3.52 -7.33
N GLY A 30 -15.55 4.82 -7.59
CA GLY A 30 -16.70 5.41 -8.26
C GLY A 30 -17.98 5.37 -7.42
N GLY A 31 -18.37 6.49 -6.83
CA GLY A 31 -19.61 6.61 -6.08
C GLY A 31 -19.39 6.94 -4.61
N GLN A 32 -20.37 6.63 -3.78
CA GLN A 32 -20.40 7.04 -2.37
C GLN A 32 -20.43 5.83 -1.44
N HIS A 33 -20.29 6.07 -0.13
CA HIS A 33 -20.40 5.02 0.88
C HIS A 33 -21.64 4.14 0.66
N ASN A 34 -21.45 2.82 0.76
CA ASN A 34 -22.46 1.78 0.52
C ASN A 34 -22.99 1.66 -0.91
N TYR A 35 -22.50 2.46 -1.87
CA TYR A 35 -22.92 2.48 -3.28
C TYR A 35 -21.72 2.75 -4.20
N PHE A 36 -20.61 2.07 -3.97
CA PHE A 36 -19.46 2.13 -4.87
C PHE A 36 -19.69 1.23 -6.10
N GLY A 37 -19.22 1.67 -7.26
CA GLY A 37 -19.20 0.90 -8.49
C GLY A 37 -18.32 -0.35 -8.36
N LEU A 38 -17.26 -0.25 -7.56
CA LEU A 38 -16.50 -1.38 -7.03
C LEU A 38 -16.09 -1.11 -5.58
N TRP A 39 -16.33 -2.06 -4.69
CA TRP A 39 -15.89 -2.03 -3.30
C TRP A 39 -15.07 -3.27 -2.96
N ILE A 40 -14.01 -3.06 -2.21
CA ILE A 40 -13.16 -4.06 -1.58
C ILE A 40 -13.16 -3.77 -0.09
N ASP A 41 -13.63 -4.71 0.71
CA ASP A 41 -13.59 -4.60 2.17
C ASP A 41 -12.15 -4.73 2.70
N VAL A 42 -11.91 -4.25 3.92
CA VAL A 42 -10.59 -4.34 4.58
C VAL A 42 -10.11 -5.78 4.76
N ASP A 43 -11.02 -6.75 4.77
CA ASP A 43 -10.68 -8.17 4.83
C ASP A 43 -10.16 -8.74 3.49
N PHE A 44 -10.16 -7.94 2.41
CA PHE A 44 -9.84 -8.33 1.03
C PHE A 44 -10.67 -9.50 0.48
N GLY A 45 -11.67 -9.96 1.24
CA GLY A 45 -12.48 -11.11 0.92
C GLY A 45 -13.82 -10.69 0.35
N LYS A 46 -14.49 -9.73 0.99
CA LYS A 46 -15.83 -9.27 0.56
C LYS A 46 -15.71 -8.06 -0.36
N GLY A 47 -16.60 -8.02 -1.35
CA GLY A 47 -16.74 -6.88 -2.24
C GLY A 47 -18.17 -6.71 -2.70
N HIS A 48 -18.43 -5.56 -3.30
CA HIS A 48 -19.68 -5.34 -4.01
C HIS A 48 -19.46 -4.46 -5.24
N SER A 49 -20.41 -4.53 -6.18
CA SER A 49 -20.50 -3.64 -7.33
C SER A 49 -21.93 -3.11 -7.42
N LYS A 50 -22.12 -1.87 -6.94
CA LYS A 50 -23.45 -1.27 -6.83
C LYS A 50 -23.64 -0.24 -7.93
N ALA A 51 -24.31 -0.68 -8.98
CA ALA A 51 -24.62 0.11 -10.16
C ALA A 51 -26.06 -0.22 -10.59
N LYS A 52 -27.04 0.54 -10.07
CA LYS A 52 -28.47 0.40 -10.41
C LYS A 52 -29.01 1.75 -10.90
N PRO A 53 -29.12 1.99 -12.23
CA PRO A 53 -28.73 1.11 -13.34
C PRO A 53 -27.23 1.14 -13.67
N THR A 54 -26.54 2.24 -13.42
CA THR A 54 -25.10 2.41 -13.64
C THR A 54 -24.48 3.24 -12.52
N CYS A 55 -23.18 3.08 -12.28
CA CYS A 55 -22.40 3.97 -11.42
C CYS A 55 -22.31 5.36 -12.07
N THR A 56 -22.57 6.44 -11.33
CA THR A 56 -22.55 7.81 -11.89
C THR A 56 -21.16 8.30 -12.28
N THR A 57 -20.12 7.86 -11.57
CA THR A 57 -18.74 8.31 -11.78
C THR A 57 -18.13 7.74 -13.08
N TYR A 58 -18.44 6.48 -13.41
CA TYR A 58 -17.84 5.78 -14.56
C TYR A 58 -18.85 5.34 -15.62
N ASN A 59 -20.15 5.51 -15.37
CA ASN A 59 -21.23 4.92 -16.17
C ASN A 59 -21.06 3.40 -16.38
N SER A 60 -20.41 2.73 -15.43
CA SER A 60 -20.23 1.28 -15.45
C SER A 60 -21.50 0.58 -14.99
N PRO A 61 -21.86 -0.58 -15.58
CA PRO A 61 -22.87 -1.46 -15.02
C PRO A 61 -22.31 -2.16 -13.77
N GLN A 62 -23.11 -3.07 -13.19
CA GLN A 62 -22.61 -4.04 -12.24
C GLN A 62 -21.50 -4.88 -12.90
N LEU A 63 -20.32 -4.94 -12.27
CA LEU A 63 -19.13 -5.57 -12.84
C LEU A 63 -19.11 -7.09 -12.64
N SER A 64 -19.95 -7.60 -11.75
CA SER A 64 -20.10 -8.99 -11.34
C SER A 64 -21.49 -9.52 -11.70
N ALA A 65 -21.68 -10.85 -11.61
CA ALA A 65 -23.01 -11.45 -11.81
C ALA A 65 -24.02 -11.10 -10.70
N GLN A 66 -23.54 -10.82 -9.49
CA GLN A 66 -24.33 -10.43 -8.33
C GLN A 66 -23.76 -9.16 -7.69
N GLU A 67 -24.60 -8.38 -7.01
CA GLU A 67 -24.19 -7.13 -6.36
C GLU A 67 -23.08 -7.36 -5.33
N ASP A 68 -23.27 -8.32 -4.43
CA ASP A 68 -22.28 -8.73 -3.43
C ASP A 68 -21.53 -9.98 -3.88
N PHE A 69 -20.22 -10.03 -3.63
CA PHE A 69 -19.38 -11.14 -4.03
C PHE A 69 -18.16 -11.30 -3.12
N ARG A 70 -17.38 -12.35 -3.37
CA ARG A 70 -16.08 -12.58 -2.72
C ARG A 70 -14.96 -12.64 -3.73
N PHE A 71 -13.82 -12.07 -3.39
CA PHE A 71 -12.60 -12.18 -4.18
C PHE A 71 -11.95 -13.55 -3.93
N GLU A 72 -11.59 -14.24 -5.02
CA GLU A 72 -10.77 -15.47 -4.94
C GLU A 72 -9.27 -15.11 -4.91
N LYS A 73 -8.87 -14.18 -5.78
CA LYS A 73 -7.50 -13.65 -5.90
C LYS A 73 -7.56 -12.17 -6.24
N MET A 74 -6.59 -11.42 -5.73
CA MET A 74 -6.42 -10.00 -6.01
C MET A 74 -4.94 -9.74 -6.29
N GLU A 75 -4.66 -9.09 -7.41
CA GLU A 75 -3.32 -8.74 -7.85
C GLU A 75 -3.25 -7.23 -8.04
N VAL A 76 -2.17 -6.62 -7.53
CA VAL A 76 -1.92 -5.18 -7.64
C VAL A 76 -0.61 -4.98 -8.38
N TRP A 77 -0.67 -4.21 -9.46
CA TRP A 77 0.45 -3.96 -10.35
C TRP A 77 0.83 -2.49 -10.26
N ALA A 78 2.06 -2.21 -9.85
CA ALA A 78 2.64 -0.87 -9.97
C ALA A 78 3.22 -0.70 -11.38
N VAL A 79 3.00 0.48 -11.98
CA VAL A 79 3.61 0.86 -13.25
C VAL A 79 4.79 1.79 -12.96
N GLY A 80 5.94 1.54 -13.56
CA GLY A 80 7.14 2.35 -13.41
C GLY A 80 8.39 1.50 -13.22
N ASP A 81 9.52 2.16 -13.04
CA ASP A 81 10.77 1.49 -12.69
C ASP A 81 10.63 0.80 -11.32
N PRO A 82 11.23 -0.39 -11.15
CA PRO A 82 11.26 -1.03 -9.85
C PRO A 82 11.87 -0.06 -8.83
N PRO A 83 11.38 -0.04 -7.59
CA PRO A 83 11.98 0.80 -6.57
C PRO A 83 13.48 0.50 -6.56
N GLN A 84 14.30 1.55 -6.70
CA GLN A 84 15.72 1.41 -6.49
C GLN A 84 15.86 0.83 -5.09
N THR A 85 16.22 -0.46 -5.02
CA THR A 85 16.65 -1.05 -3.78
C THR A 85 17.82 -0.17 -3.38
N GLU A 86 17.71 0.60 -2.30
CA GLU A 86 18.84 1.35 -1.79
C GLU A 86 19.98 0.35 -1.73
N SER A 87 20.91 0.47 -2.68
CA SER A 87 21.98 -0.48 -2.84
C SER A 87 22.66 -0.52 -1.49
N ALA A 88 22.75 -1.69 -0.87
CA ALA A 88 23.48 -1.90 0.37
C ALA A 88 24.97 -1.49 0.26
N ALA A 89 25.41 -1.03 -0.92
CA ALA A 89 26.72 -0.52 -1.25
C ALA A 89 27.15 0.76 -0.49
N SER A 90 26.26 1.51 0.20
CA SER A 90 26.70 2.71 0.95
C SER A 90 26.22 2.83 2.40
N LYS A 91 25.64 1.77 2.99
CA LYS A 91 25.31 1.80 4.42
C LYS A 91 26.57 1.53 5.22
N LYS A 92 27.30 2.60 5.58
CA LYS A 92 28.29 2.57 6.67
C LYS A 92 27.67 1.81 7.84
N SER A 93 28.43 0.93 8.50
CA SER A 93 27.91 0.12 9.60
C SER A 93 27.17 1.03 10.60
N VAL A 94 26.13 0.56 11.28
CA VAL A 94 25.56 1.30 12.44
C VAL A 94 26.67 1.60 13.47
N LEU A 95 27.66 0.71 13.53
CA LEU A 95 28.87 0.86 14.33
C LEU A 95 29.82 1.97 13.83
N ASP A 96 29.68 2.48 12.60
CA ASP A 96 30.49 3.59 12.07
C ASP A 96 29.67 4.88 11.89
N SER A 97 28.33 4.78 11.85
CA SER A 97 27.44 5.89 11.52
C SER A 97 26.73 6.51 12.72
N ASN A 98 26.57 5.80 13.85
CA ASN A 98 25.81 6.29 15.00
C ASN A 98 26.48 5.96 16.36
N PRO A 99 27.14 6.95 17.01
CA PRO A 99 27.82 6.75 18.29
C PRO A 99 26.86 6.50 19.47
N GLU A 100 25.62 6.98 19.41
CA GLU A 100 24.62 6.76 20.47
C GLU A 100 24.12 5.31 20.47
N ALA A 101 23.80 4.76 19.29
CA ALA A 101 23.39 3.36 19.12
C ALA A 101 24.50 2.41 19.58
N GLN A 102 25.74 2.77 19.26
CA GLN A 102 26.96 2.13 19.72
C GLN A 102 27.04 1.98 21.26
N VAL A 103 26.65 3.02 22.01
CA VAL A 103 26.65 3.01 23.48
C VAL A 103 25.52 2.13 24.00
N VAL A 104 24.33 2.18 23.39
CA VAL A 104 23.19 1.32 23.77
C VAL A 104 23.50 -0.17 23.57
N LEU A 105 24.16 -0.52 22.47
CA LEU A 105 24.64 -1.88 22.20
C LEU A 105 25.64 -2.36 23.26
N LEU A 106 26.54 -1.49 23.71
CA LEU A 106 27.48 -1.83 24.78
C LEU A 106 26.76 -1.99 26.13
N MET A 107 25.84 -1.10 26.46
CA MET A 107 25.06 -1.16 27.71
C MET A 107 24.11 -2.35 27.78
N SER A 108 23.70 -2.91 26.63
CA SER A 108 22.88 -4.13 26.56
C SER A 108 23.70 -5.43 26.71
N GLY A 109 25.01 -5.32 26.95
CA GLY A 109 25.89 -6.46 27.22
C GLY A 109 26.44 -7.14 25.96
N HIS A 110 26.24 -6.55 24.77
CA HIS A 110 26.84 -7.07 23.55
C HIS A 110 28.31 -6.62 23.43
N THR A 111 29.22 -7.59 23.35
CA THR A 111 30.65 -7.37 23.14
C THR A 111 30.97 -7.11 21.67
N ARG A 112 31.81 -6.10 21.39
CA ARG A 112 32.23 -5.75 20.03
C ARG A 112 33.36 -6.66 19.58
N HIS A 113 33.01 -7.73 18.86
CA HIS A 113 33.99 -8.69 18.34
C HIS A 113 34.74 -8.21 17.09
N SER A 114 34.30 -7.12 16.46
CA SER A 114 34.91 -6.56 15.24
C SER A 114 35.82 -5.35 15.48
N ASP A 115 35.99 -4.90 16.73
CA ASP A 115 36.87 -3.76 17.04
C ASP A 115 38.33 -4.15 16.74
N GLY A 116 39.01 -3.35 15.91
CA GLY A 116 40.40 -3.57 15.50
C GLY A 116 40.63 -4.53 14.32
N LEU A 117 39.58 -5.17 13.79
CA LEU A 117 39.65 -6.05 12.61
C LEU A 117 39.08 -5.39 11.34
N ARG A 118 38.60 -4.15 11.42
CA ARG A 118 38.03 -3.43 10.29
C ARG A 118 39.11 -2.65 9.56
N GLU A 119 39.06 -2.73 8.23
CA GLU A 119 39.85 -1.88 7.36
C GLU A 119 39.48 -0.41 7.61
N VAL A 120 40.49 0.45 7.70
CA VAL A 120 40.28 1.88 7.86
C VAL A 120 39.65 2.38 6.56
N PRO A 121 38.46 3.02 6.60
CA PRO A 121 37.88 3.55 5.38
C PRO A 121 38.83 4.60 4.80
N ASP A 122 39.14 4.47 3.51
CA ASP A 122 39.95 5.44 2.78
C ASP A 122 39.36 6.84 2.99
N GLN A 123 40.21 7.78 3.40
CA GLN A 123 39.82 9.18 3.58
C GLN A 123 39.71 9.83 2.19
N GLU A 124 38.48 9.95 1.69
CA GLU A 124 38.08 11.00 0.74
C GLU A 124 37.21 12.06 1.44
#